data_AF-Q3TQ36-F1
#
_entry.id   AF-Q3TQ36-F1
#
_cell.length_a   1.000
_cell.length_b   1.000
_cell.length_c   1.000
_cell.angle_alpha   90.00
_cell.angle_beta   90.00
_cell.angle_gamma   90.00
#
_symmetry.space_group_name_H-M   'P 1'
#
loop_
_entity.id
_entity.type
_entity.pdbx_description
1 polymer ?
#
loop_
_entity_poly.entity_id
_entity_poly.type
_entity_poly.pdbx_seq_one_letter_code
_entity_poly.pdbx_strand_id
1 'polypeptide(L)'
;MCSEFLSELHWEDGFAIPVANQENKILEDQLAKLREEKSNLQDQLHDYEERINSMTSHLKNVNQEFLFTQSLYKARESEIESEEHFKAIAERELGRVKNETQLLEKEMAIIRERKSQMEVGVACCGPASEPALSRENLPFL
;
A
#
# COMPACT_ATOMS: atom_id res chain seq x y z
N MET A 1 -34.91 48.14 -61.89
CA MET A 1 -34.04 49.04 -61.11
C MET A 1 -33.99 48.70 -59.62
N CYS A 2 -35.10 48.54 -58.88
CA CYS A 2 -35.01 48.19 -57.44
C CYS A 2 -34.32 46.84 -57.15
N SER A 3 -34.54 45.82 -57.98
CA SER A 3 -34.01 44.46 -57.72
C SER A 3 -32.48 44.38 -57.80
N GLU A 4 -31.86 45.13 -58.70
CA GLU A 4 -30.41 45.10 -58.97
C GLU A 4 -29.65 45.85 -57.86
N PHE A 5 -30.24 46.95 -57.39
CA PHE A 5 -29.74 47.72 -56.24
C PHE A 5 -29.79 46.93 -54.92
N LEU A 6 -30.87 46.18 -54.67
CA LEU A 6 -31.01 45.39 -53.43
C LEU A 6 -30.05 44.19 -53.36
N SER A 7 -29.59 43.68 -54.50
CA SER A 7 -28.60 42.59 -54.57
C SER A 7 -27.16 43.06 -54.36
N GLU A 8 -26.86 44.34 -54.57
CA GLU A 8 -25.54 44.95 -54.31
C GLU A 8 -25.35 45.33 -52.84
N LEU A 9 -26.44 45.38 -52.05
CA LEU A 9 -26.37 45.51 -50.61
C LEU A 9 -25.87 44.19 -50.02
N HIS A 10 -24.64 44.21 -49.51
CA HIS A 10 -24.08 43.12 -48.71
C HIS A 10 -24.82 43.05 -47.38
N TRP A 11 -25.92 42.29 -47.34
CA TRP A 11 -26.73 42.05 -46.15
C TRP A 11 -25.93 41.20 -45.15
N GLU A 12 -24.98 41.83 -44.45
CA GLU A 12 -24.36 41.24 -43.28
C GLU A 12 -25.34 41.23 -42.10
N ASP A 13 -25.17 40.27 -41.20
CA ASP A 13 -26.01 40.07 -40.01
C ASP A 13 -25.97 41.34 -39.14
N GLY A 14 -26.99 42.20 -39.25
CA GLY A 14 -27.05 43.50 -38.58
C GLY A 14 -27.61 44.66 -39.41
N PHE A 15 -27.73 44.55 -40.73
CA PHE A 15 -28.39 45.57 -41.56
C PHE A 15 -29.88 45.25 -41.76
N ALA A 16 -30.75 45.96 -41.03
CA ALA A 16 -32.20 45.87 -41.21
C ALA A 16 -32.70 46.88 -42.25
N ILE A 17 -33.41 46.40 -43.27
CA ILE A 17 -34.22 47.25 -44.15
C ILE A 17 -35.30 47.91 -43.29
N PRO A 18 -35.53 49.23 -43.39
CA PRO A 18 -36.62 49.87 -42.65
C PRO A 18 -37.95 49.19 -42.96
N VAL A 19 -38.54 48.59 -41.92
CA VAL A 19 -39.83 47.91 -42.05
C VAL A 19 -40.95 48.94 -42.21
N ALA A 20 -41.57 48.93 -43.39
CA ALA A 20 -42.56 49.94 -43.75
C ALA A 20 -43.98 49.69 -43.17
N ASN A 21 -44.29 48.48 -42.67
CA ASN A 21 -45.63 48.15 -42.14
C ASN A 21 -45.59 47.62 -40.69
N GLN A 22 -46.70 47.82 -39.95
CA GLN A 22 -46.77 47.48 -38.52
C GLN A 22 -46.70 45.98 -38.24
N GLU A 23 -47.21 45.15 -39.15
CA GLU A 23 -47.24 43.69 -39.02
C GLU A 23 -45.83 43.09 -39.10
N ASN A 24 -45.04 43.50 -40.09
CA ASN A 24 -43.65 43.08 -40.24
C ASN A 24 -42.80 43.54 -39.04
N LYS A 25 -43.11 44.69 -38.43
CA LYS A 25 -42.40 45.15 -37.23
C LYS A 25 -42.66 44.23 -36.04
N ILE A 26 -43.90 43.78 -35.87
CA ILE A 26 -44.26 42.79 -34.82
C ILE A 26 -43.53 41.46 -35.07
N LEU A 27 -43.45 41.01 -36.32
CA LEU A 27 -42.74 39.79 -36.69
C LEU A 27 -41.22 39.91 -36.44
N GLU A 28 -40.61 41.04 -36.74
CA GLU A 28 -39.19 41.29 -36.42
C GLU A 28 -38.93 41.29 -34.91
N ASP A 29 -39.79 41.94 -34.12
CA ASP A 29 -39.68 41.95 -32.66
C ASP A 29 -39.82 40.52 -32.08
N GLN A 30 -40.70 39.70 -32.63
CA GLN A 30 -40.84 38.29 -32.25
C GLN A 30 -39.63 37.46 -32.64
N LEU A 31 -39.12 37.66 -33.86
CA LEU A 31 -37.94 36.97 -34.35
C LEU A 31 -36.70 37.32 -33.53
N ALA A 32 -36.53 38.59 -33.15
CA ALA A 32 -35.47 39.05 -32.27
C ALA A 32 -35.52 38.35 -30.90
N LYS A 33 -36.70 38.30 -30.27
CA LYS A 33 -36.90 37.58 -29.00
C LYS A 33 -36.56 36.09 -29.10
N LEU A 34 -37.03 35.43 -30.15
CA LEU A 34 -36.76 34.01 -30.37
C LEU A 34 -35.26 33.75 -30.63
N ARG A 35 -34.58 34.66 -31.32
CA ARG A 35 -33.12 34.57 -31.54
C ARG A 35 -32.34 34.74 -30.24
N GLU A 36 -32.73 35.70 -29.40
CA GLU A 36 -32.13 35.92 -28.08
C GLU A 36 -32.35 34.70 -27.17
N GLU A 37 -33.58 34.18 -27.10
CA GLU A 37 -33.90 32.99 -26.31
C GLU A 37 -33.13 31.77 -26.81
N LYS A 38 -33.06 31.57 -28.13
CA LYS A 38 -32.25 30.50 -28.73
C LYS A 38 -30.78 30.63 -28.33
N SER A 39 -30.19 31.83 -28.41
CA SER A 39 -28.79 32.05 -28.03
C SER A 39 -28.55 31.68 -26.57
N ASN A 40 -29.41 32.15 -25.67
CA ASN A 40 -29.31 31.86 -24.24
C ASN A 40 -29.44 30.35 -23.95
N LEU A 41 -30.37 29.66 -24.61
CA LEU A 41 -30.50 28.20 -24.48
C LEU A 41 -29.28 27.45 -25.04
N GLN A 42 -28.65 27.96 -26.10
CA GLN A 42 -27.41 27.37 -26.65
C GLN A 42 -26.24 27.53 -25.68
N ASP A 43 -26.11 28.70 -25.05
CA ASP A 43 -25.08 28.95 -24.04
C ASP A 43 -25.26 28.02 -22.82
N GLN A 44 -26.50 27.89 -22.33
CA GLN A 44 -26.82 26.97 -21.23
C GLN A 44 -26.55 25.51 -21.59
N LEU A 45 -26.89 25.08 -22.82
CA LEU A 45 -26.60 23.74 -23.29
C LEU A 45 -25.10 23.46 -23.24
N HIS A 46 -24.30 24.41 -23.73
CA HIS A 46 -22.85 24.31 -23.73
C HIS A 46 -22.27 24.18 -22.32
N ASP A 47 -22.73 25.00 -21.37
CA ASP A 47 -22.33 24.93 -19.96
C ASP A 47 -22.64 23.55 -19.35
N TYR A 48 -23.81 22.99 -19.66
CA TYR A 48 -24.19 21.66 -19.17
C TYR A 48 -23.33 20.56 -19.79
N GLU A 49 -23.00 20.65 -21.09
CA GLU A 49 -22.12 19.70 -21.77
C GLU A 49 -20.71 19.72 -21.16
N GLU A 50 -20.14 20.90 -20.92
CA GLU A 50 -18.84 21.03 -20.26
C GLU A 50 -18.85 20.43 -18.84
N ARG A 51 -19.90 20.70 -18.07
CA ARG A 51 -20.07 20.15 -16.72
C ARG A 51 -20.18 18.63 -16.74
N ILE A 52 -20.96 18.06 -17.66
CA ILE A 52 -21.10 16.61 -17.83
C ILE A 52 -19.75 15.98 -18.17
N ASN A 53 -19.00 16.59 -19.08
CA ASN A 53 -17.68 16.10 -19.48
C ASN A 53 -16.69 16.11 -18.30
N SER A 54 -16.66 17.20 -17.54
CA SER A 54 -15.83 17.33 -16.33
C SER A 54 -16.18 16.27 -15.28
N MET A 55 -17.47 16.12 -14.96
CA MET A 55 -17.93 15.11 -13.99
C MET A 55 -17.64 13.68 -14.47
N THR A 56 -17.79 13.41 -15.77
CA THR A 56 -17.48 12.09 -16.35
C THR A 56 -15.99 11.77 -16.23
N SER A 57 -15.12 12.75 -16.50
CA SER A 57 -13.68 12.58 -16.30
C SER A 57 -13.34 12.38 -14.82
N HIS A 58 -13.96 13.14 -13.91
CA HIS A 58 -13.74 12.99 -12.49
C HIS A 58 -14.16 11.59 -11.99
N LEU A 59 -15.31 11.09 -12.44
CA LEU A 59 -15.79 9.75 -12.09
C LEU A 59 -14.82 8.65 -12.55
N LYS A 60 -14.23 8.79 -13.75
CA LYS A 60 -13.20 7.86 -14.24
C LYS A 60 -12.00 7.83 -13.29
N ASN A 61 -11.53 9.00 -12.85
CA ASN A 61 -10.41 9.10 -11.90
C ASN A 61 -10.78 8.46 -10.56
N VAL A 62 -11.95 8.78 -9.99
CA VAL A 62 -12.43 8.17 -8.74
C VAL A 62 -12.48 6.65 -8.83
N ASN A 63 -12.95 6.11 -9.96
CA ASN A 63 -12.99 4.66 -10.17
C ASN A 63 -11.59 4.04 -10.26
N GLN A 64 -10.62 4.72 -10.88
CA GLN A 64 -9.23 4.27 -10.90
C GLN A 64 -8.62 4.24 -9.50
N GLU A 65 -8.81 5.31 -8.70
CA GLU A 65 -8.34 5.38 -7.32
C GLU A 65 -8.98 4.31 -6.43
N PHE A 66 -10.27 4.04 -6.63
CA PHE A 66 -10.97 2.97 -5.93
C PHE A 66 -10.36 1.60 -6.25
N LEU A 67 -10.14 1.28 -7.53
CA LEU A 67 -9.54 0.02 -7.95
C LEU A 67 -8.11 -0.13 -7.42
N PHE A 68 -7.31 0.94 -7.46
CA PHE A 68 -5.97 0.96 -6.90
C PHE A 68 -5.99 0.67 -5.39
N THR A 69 -6.85 1.35 -4.64
CA THR A 69 -6.99 1.16 -3.19
C THR A 69 -7.44 -0.27 -2.86
N GLN A 70 -8.40 -0.82 -3.61
CA GLN A 70 -8.84 -2.20 -3.44
C GLN A 70 -7.71 -3.21 -3.70
N SER A 71 -6.89 -2.98 -4.73
CA SER A 71 -5.75 -3.84 -5.02
C SER A 71 -4.71 -3.81 -3.88
N LEU A 72 -4.44 -2.63 -3.33
CA LEU A 72 -3.54 -2.46 -2.19
C LEU A 72 -4.08 -3.17 -0.94
N TYR A 73 -5.38 -3.04 -0.67
CA TYR A 73 -6.04 -3.71 0.43
C TYR A 73 -5.87 -5.24 0.35
N LYS A 74 -6.14 -5.84 -0.81
CA LYS A 74 -5.97 -7.28 -1.03
C LYS A 74 -4.52 -7.74 -0.87
N ALA A 75 -3.57 -6.93 -1.34
CA ALA A 75 -2.14 -7.23 -1.16
C ALA A 75 -1.77 -7.25 0.32
N ARG A 76 -2.29 -6.31 1.13
CA ARG A 76 -2.09 -6.28 2.58
C ARG A 76 -2.72 -7.46 3.30
N GLU A 77 -3.91 -7.88 2.88
CA GLU A 77 -4.55 -9.09 3.43
C GLU A 77 -3.68 -10.33 3.22
N SER A 78 -3.16 -10.52 2.00
CA SER A 78 -2.24 -11.62 1.68
C SER A 78 -0.90 -11.54 2.44
N GLU A 79 -0.40 -10.33 2.69
CA GLU A 79 0.81 -10.11 3.50
C GLU A 79 0.57 -10.54 4.95
N ILE A 80 -0.57 -10.15 5.54
CA ILE A 80 -0.95 -10.54 6.91
C ILE A 80 -1.05 -12.07 7.02
N GLU A 81 -1.74 -12.73 6.08
CA GLU A 81 -1.84 -14.20 6.07
C GLU A 81 -0.47 -14.87 5.99
N SER A 82 0.44 -14.31 5.20
CA SER A 82 1.81 -14.80 5.07
C SER A 82 2.61 -14.62 6.36
N GLU A 83 2.48 -13.46 7.02
CA GLU A 83 3.12 -13.17 8.30
C GLU A 83 2.62 -14.09 9.41
N GLU A 84 1.31 -14.35 9.48
CA GLU A 84 0.73 -15.31 10.42
C GLU A 84 1.29 -16.71 10.22
N HIS A 85 1.42 -17.15 8.96
CA HIS A 85 2.03 -18.44 8.64
C HIS A 85 3.51 -18.50 9.07
N PHE A 86 4.30 -17.46 8.77
CA PHE A 86 5.71 -17.41 9.17
C PHE A 86 5.88 -17.38 10.68
N LYS A 87 5.03 -16.65 11.39
CA LYS A 87 5.00 -16.65 12.86
C LYS A 87 4.78 -18.06 13.40
N ALA A 88 3.79 -18.79 12.88
CA ALA A 88 3.51 -20.15 13.33
C ALA A 88 4.71 -21.11 13.12
N ILE A 89 5.43 -20.96 12.00
CA ILE A 89 6.67 -21.72 11.75
C ILE A 89 7.76 -21.34 12.75
N ALA A 90 7.99 -20.04 12.97
CA ALA A 90 9.00 -19.56 13.89
C ALA A 90 8.75 -20.03 15.33
N GLU A 91 7.50 -20.01 15.78
CA GLU A 91 7.10 -20.50 17.10
C GLU A 91 7.35 -22.00 17.25
N ARG A 92 7.06 -22.80 16.21
CA ARG A 92 7.34 -24.24 16.19
C ARG A 92 8.84 -24.51 16.30
N GLU A 93 9.66 -23.85 15.48
CA GLU A 93 11.11 -24.03 15.50
C GLU A 93 11.73 -23.57 16.82
N LEU A 94 11.23 -22.46 17.38
CA LEU A 94 11.63 -22.00 18.70
C LEU A 94 11.35 -23.05 19.77
N GLY A 95 10.18 -23.70 19.72
CA GLY A 95 9.83 -24.80 20.62
C GLY A 95 10.75 -26.01 20.46
N ARG A 96 11.05 -26.40 19.20
CA ARG A 96 11.97 -27.50 18.89
C ARG A 96 13.37 -27.24 19.46
N VAL A 97 13.94 -26.06 19.18
CA VAL A 97 15.27 -25.67 19.64
C VAL A 97 15.32 -25.59 21.17
N LYS A 98 14.28 -25.05 21.83
CA LYS A 98 14.20 -25.04 23.30
C LYS A 98 14.28 -26.44 23.89
N ASN A 99 13.56 -27.40 23.33
CA ASN A 99 13.60 -28.79 23.79
C ASN A 99 14.98 -29.41 23.59
N GLU A 100 15.61 -29.17 22.44
CA GLU A 100 16.96 -29.64 22.13
C GLU A 100 17.99 -29.07 23.11
N THR A 101 17.94 -27.77 23.40
CA THR A 101 18.79 -27.12 24.40
C THR A 101 18.64 -27.77 25.78
N GLN A 102 17.40 -28.02 26.23
CA GLN A 102 17.17 -28.67 27.54
C GLN A 102 17.73 -30.10 27.61
N LEU A 103 17.66 -30.86 26.50
CA LEU A 103 18.25 -32.19 26.45
C LEU A 103 19.78 -32.12 26.54
N LEU A 104 20.40 -31.23 25.77
CA LEU A 104 21.85 -31.02 25.79
C LEU A 104 22.34 -30.53 27.15
N GLU A 105 21.62 -29.63 27.82
CA GLU A 105 21.94 -29.18 29.18
C GLU A 105 21.94 -30.34 30.19
N LYS A 106 20.96 -31.25 30.10
CA LYS A 106 20.90 -32.45 30.95
C LYS A 106 22.05 -33.40 30.67
N GLU A 107 22.36 -33.65 29.41
CA GLU A 107 23.49 -34.49 29.02
C GLU A 107 24.83 -33.91 29.51
N MET A 108 25.01 -32.60 29.39
CA MET A 108 26.17 -31.90 29.93
C MET A 108 26.29 -32.05 31.45
N ALA A 109 25.18 -31.95 32.18
CA ALA A 109 25.18 -32.15 33.63
C ALA A 109 25.59 -33.59 34.01
N ILE A 110 25.06 -34.60 33.31
CA ILE A 110 25.41 -36.01 33.52
C ILE A 110 26.90 -36.25 33.24
N ILE A 111 27.43 -35.70 32.15
CA ILE A 111 28.85 -35.84 31.79
C ILE A 111 29.75 -35.19 32.84
N ARG A 112 29.39 -33.99 33.33
CA ARG A 112 30.14 -33.29 34.39
C ARG A 112 30.16 -34.09 35.68
N GLU A 113 29.03 -34.67 36.08
CA GLU A 113 28.91 -35.49 37.27
C GLU A 113 29.78 -36.76 37.18
N ARG A 114 29.70 -37.49 36.05
CA ARG A 114 30.56 -38.66 35.80
C ARG A 114 32.04 -38.30 35.81
N LYS A 115 32.41 -37.16 35.21
CA LYS A 115 33.78 -36.67 35.23
C LYS A 115 34.27 -36.43 36.65
N SER A 116 33.47 -35.74 37.48
CA SER A 116 33.77 -35.51 38.90
C SER A 116 33.98 -36.82 39.67
N GLN A 117 33.08 -37.80 39.49
CA GLN A 117 33.21 -39.12 40.11
C GLN A 117 34.50 -39.85 39.71
N MET A 118 34.89 -39.78 38.44
CA MET A 118 36.15 -40.37 37.97
C MET A 118 37.37 -39.63 38.55
N GLU A 119 37.36 -38.30 38.60
CA GLU A 119 38.45 -37.51 39.19
C GLU A 119 38.64 -37.84 40.68
N VAL A 120 37.55 -37.97 41.44
CA VAL A 120 37.58 -38.41 42.84
C VAL A 120 38.08 -39.85 42.98
N GLY A 121 37.60 -40.77 42.14
CA GLY A 121 38.06 -42.16 42.15
C GLY A 121 39.56 -42.31 41.89
N VAL A 122 40.09 -41.54 40.94
CA VAL A 122 41.54 -41.47 40.66
C VAL A 122 42.31 -40.88 41.84
N ALA A 123 41.77 -39.84 42.50
CA ALA A 123 42.40 -39.26 43.68
C ALA A 123 42.43 -40.24 44.87
N CYS A 124 41.39 -41.04 45.08
CA CYS A 124 41.34 -42.06 46.14
C CYS A 124 42.21 -43.29 45.86
N CYS A 125 42.52 -43.59 44.59
CA CYS A 125 43.37 -44.71 44.19
C CYS A 125 44.83 -44.30 43.88
N GLY A 126 45.20 -43.03 44.08
CA GLY A 126 46.59 -42.60 44.03
C GLY A 126 47.42 -43.27 45.14
N PRO A 127 48.70 -43.60 44.92
CA PRO A 127 49.49 -44.36 45.87
C PRO A 127 49.52 -43.63 47.21
N ALA A 128 49.04 -44.29 48.27
CA ALA A 128 49.37 -43.91 49.62
C ALA A 128 50.90 -43.80 49.69
N SER A 129 51.42 -42.59 49.86
CA SER A 129 52.84 -42.36 50.08
C SER A 129 53.27 -43.23 51.26
N GLU A 130 54.06 -44.27 50.99
CA GLU A 130 54.71 -45.10 52.00
C GLU A 130 55.42 -44.17 53.00
N PRO A 131 55.17 -44.30 54.31
CA PRO A 131 55.93 -43.54 55.28
C PRO A 131 57.38 -43.99 55.18
N ALA A 132 58.26 -43.04 54.82
CA ALA A 132 59.70 -43.27 54.77
C ALA A 132 60.17 -43.84 56.11
N LEU A 133 60.61 -45.10 56.10
CA LEU A 133 61.34 -45.73 57.20
C LEU A 133 62.54 -44.84 57.53
N SER A 134 62.50 -44.21 58.70
CA SER A 134 63.60 -43.46 59.29
C SER A 134 64.86 -44.33 59.32
N ARG A 135 65.76 -44.06 58.38
CA ARG A 135 67.11 -44.62 58.35
C ARG A 135 67.99 -43.70 59.18
N GLU A 136 67.90 -43.81 60.51
CA GLU A 136 68.86 -43.15 61.39
C GLU A 136 69.37 -44.11 62.47
N ASN A 137 70.70 -44.16 62.53
CA ASN A 137 71.54 -44.56 63.67
C ASN A 137 71.89 -46.04 63.83
N LEU A 138 72.93 -46.45 63.09
CA LEU A 138 73.98 -47.32 63.65
C LEU A 138 75.31 -46.54 63.62
N PRO A 139 75.85 -46.10 64.77
CA PRO A 139 77.22 -45.64 64.83
C PRO A 139 78.17 -46.83 64.96
N PHE A 140 79.31 -46.67 64.29
CA PHE A 140 80.57 -47.38 64.47
C PHE A 140 80.78 -47.98 65.87
N LEU A 141 81.04 -49.29 65.92
CA LEU A 141 82.24 -49.93 66.48
C LEU A 141 82.24 -51.43 66.19
#